data_AF-A0A9N9SI09-F1
#
_entry.id   AF-A0A9N9SI09-F1
#
_cell.length_a   1.000
_cell.length_b   1.000
_cell.length_c   1.000
_cell.angle_alpha   90.00
_cell.angle_beta   90.00
_cell.angle_gamma   90.00
#
_symmetry.space_group_name_H-M   'P 1'
#
loop_
_entity.id
_entity.type
_entity.pdbx_description
1 polymer ?
#
loop_
_entity_poly.entity_id
_entity_poly.type
_entity_poly.pdbx_seq_one_letter_code
_entity_poly.pdbx_strand_id
1 'polypeptide(L)'
;MSSSPNMFHFNDFNNNYIEDPDYIRDHIGDFYKDTCIFVTGATGFVGKALVDKLLRSCSGLNSIYLLMRPKKGRAIEERLKELLDNPVFSSIKKRNPDILNRIKAVAGDITLPNLGISAKEYQMLIERINVVLHSAATVRFDEELRNAFIHNTLGTKKVLEMCNKMQQLKSFVYVSTAYSNSDKENIDESVYELPFDYETIMNSIEMLPQEAAEVLSKKLLGRHPNTYTLTKAMAEHIVLKHSDLIPSAIVRPSIITASLKEPQPGWVDSVSGITGIFMEVGRGTIKSIICKENMKMDIIPVDTVINTVLTAAWHTVAYRSNTMRVYNCTSGNTNPITWKEFRLLTEKYSKEYPSKYVTWYPGITYRTNRALHAVCVNLFHHIPAAILDVFLFMTKRKPFMLKMSRKFEEAIMAGKFFSTNQWNFEVTSMRSLTKAVQMANDGEHFDVDISENNGFKWDDYVKNFILGVRQFILKDDLSSLNQARSKLNRLYWFQKMLHMMTFCVVTKMALSVLMASMSRNTLEL
;
A
#
# COMPACT_ATOMS: atom_id res chain seq x y z
N MET A 1 48.30 -40.05 -9.36
CA MET A 1 48.02 -38.87 -8.51
C MET A 1 47.51 -37.77 -9.42
N SER A 2 46.28 -37.95 -9.92
CA SER A 2 45.08 -37.24 -9.47
C SER A 2 45.16 -35.73 -9.70
N SER A 3 45.02 -35.37 -10.97
CA SER A 3 44.42 -34.13 -11.43
C SER A 3 42.99 -34.02 -10.87
N SER A 4 42.73 -32.99 -10.07
CA SER A 4 41.38 -32.57 -9.67
C SER A 4 40.99 -31.31 -10.46
N PRO A 5 39.72 -31.18 -10.88
CA PRO A 5 39.34 -30.34 -12.01
C PRO A 5 38.99 -28.92 -11.58
N ASN A 6 39.14 -28.00 -12.55
CA ASN A 6 38.64 -26.64 -12.56
C ASN A 6 37.25 -26.54 -11.92
N MET A 7 37.18 -25.79 -10.83
CA MET A 7 35.94 -25.31 -10.23
C MET A 7 35.30 -24.35 -11.23
N PHE A 8 34.15 -24.74 -11.81
CA PHE A 8 33.38 -23.91 -12.72
C PHE A 8 33.02 -22.59 -12.01
N HIS A 9 33.59 -21.48 -12.48
CA HIS A 9 33.14 -20.14 -12.11
C HIS A 9 31.75 -19.91 -12.71
N PHE A 10 30.82 -19.56 -11.82
CA PHE A 10 29.52 -18.89 -12.00
C PHE A 10 28.91 -18.88 -13.41
N ASN A 11 27.75 -19.53 -13.53
CA ASN A 11 26.90 -19.51 -14.71
C ASN A 11 26.69 -18.09 -15.23
N ASP A 12 27.21 -17.89 -16.42
CA ASP A 12 26.91 -16.81 -17.33
C ASP A 12 25.41 -16.88 -17.71
N PHE A 13 24.64 -15.79 -17.56
CA PHE A 13 23.25 -15.67 -18.02
C PHE A 13 23.11 -15.65 -19.57
N ASN A 14 24.04 -16.36 -20.25
CA ASN A 14 24.24 -16.59 -21.67
C ASN A 14 23.87 -18.07 -21.93
N ASN A 15 23.02 -18.48 -22.85
CA ASN A 15 22.79 -18.06 -24.22
C ASN A 15 21.40 -18.56 -24.65
N ASN A 16 20.56 -17.68 -25.22
CA ASN A 16 19.62 -17.93 -26.34
C ASN A 16 18.47 -16.92 -26.46
N TYR A 17 18.37 -15.88 -25.62
CA TYR A 17 17.48 -14.76 -25.92
C TYR A 17 18.25 -13.69 -26.70
N ILE A 18 18.46 -13.93 -28.00
CA ILE A 18 18.82 -12.87 -28.94
C ILE A 18 17.54 -12.09 -29.24
N GLU A 19 17.05 -11.34 -28.25
CA GLU A 19 16.25 -10.16 -28.54
C GLU A 19 17.24 -9.01 -28.56
N ASP A 20 17.22 -8.24 -29.65
CA ASP A 20 18.10 -7.11 -29.85
C ASP A 20 18.01 -6.16 -28.63
N PRO A 21 19.09 -6.01 -27.83
CA PRO A 21 19.06 -5.18 -26.63
C PRO A 21 18.70 -3.72 -26.93
N ASP A 22 19.04 -3.24 -28.12
CA ASP A 22 18.69 -1.89 -28.54
C ASP A 22 17.19 -1.78 -28.82
N TYR A 23 16.59 -2.80 -29.44
CA TYR A 23 15.12 -2.87 -29.63
C TYR A 23 14.36 -2.86 -28.29
N ILE A 24 14.81 -3.65 -27.31
CA ILE A 24 14.21 -3.65 -25.97
C ILE A 24 14.37 -2.27 -25.31
N ARG A 25 15.51 -1.59 -25.47
CA ARG A 25 15.73 -0.25 -24.89
C ARG A 25 14.82 0.81 -25.51
N ASP A 26 14.53 0.68 -26.80
CA ASP A 26 13.71 1.64 -27.54
C ASP A 26 12.22 1.56 -27.16
N HIS A 27 11.69 0.38 -26.85
CA HIS A 27 10.28 0.19 -26.50
C HIS A 27 10.07 -0.78 -25.33
N ILE A 28 9.48 -0.27 -24.24
CA ILE A 28 9.18 -1.01 -23.01
C ILE A 28 8.12 -2.10 -23.27
N GLY A 29 7.10 -1.79 -24.08
CA GLY A 29 6.01 -2.71 -24.42
C GLY A 29 6.49 -3.97 -25.15
N ASP A 30 7.58 -3.86 -25.92
CA ASP A 30 8.12 -4.96 -26.71
C ASP A 30 8.78 -6.04 -25.85
N PHE A 31 9.31 -5.68 -24.68
CA PHE A 31 9.77 -6.66 -23.69
C PHE A 31 8.67 -7.62 -23.24
N TYR A 32 7.42 -7.17 -23.26
CA TYR A 32 6.26 -7.98 -22.89
C TYR A 32 5.61 -8.71 -24.06
N LYS A 33 6.03 -8.45 -25.30
CA LYS A 33 5.47 -9.08 -26.49
C LYS A 33 5.70 -10.60 -26.46
N ASP A 34 4.65 -11.35 -26.77
CA ASP A 34 4.63 -12.82 -26.77
C ASP A 34 5.02 -13.49 -25.43
N THR A 35 5.13 -12.72 -24.35
CA THR A 35 5.50 -13.25 -23.02
C THR A 35 4.33 -13.84 -22.27
N CYS A 36 4.60 -14.89 -21.49
CA CYS A 36 3.70 -15.38 -20.46
C CYS A 36 4.10 -14.82 -19.09
N ILE A 37 3.17 -14.15 -18.40
CA ILE A 37 3.43 -13.44 -17.15
C ILE A 37 2.74 -14.15 -15.99
N PHE A 38 3.46 -14.47 -14.92
CA PHE A 38 2.89 -15.01 -13.70
C PHE A 38 2.75 -13.93 -12.63
N VAL A 39 1.54 -13.72 -12.12
CA VAL A 39 1.24 -12.68 -11.13
C VAL A 39 0.69 -13.32 -9.86
N THR A 40 1.31 -13.00 -8.73
CA THR A 40 0.77 -13.33 -7.41
C THR A 40 0.19 -12.08 -6.75
N GLY A 41 -0.86 -12.23 -5.97
CA GLY A 41 -1.52 -11.08 -5.32
C GLY A 41 -2.43 -10.28 -6.26
N ALA A 42 -2.76 -10.83 -7.44
CA ALA A 42 -3.57 -10.17 -8.47
C ALA A 42 -4.96 -9.70 -8.01
N THR A 43 -5.52 -10.33 -6.97
CA THR A 43 -6.84 -9.94 -6.42
C THR A 43 -6.78 -8.73 -5.47
N GLY A 44 -5.59 -8.25 -5.10
CA GLY A 44 -5.39 -7.08 -4.26
C GLY A 44 -5.50 -5.76 -5.03
N PHE A 45 -5.43 -4.63 -4.32
CA PHE A 45 -5.51 -3.29 -4.92
C PHE A 45 -4.42 -3.07 -5.99
N VAL A 46 -3.15 -3.27 -5.62
CA VAL A 46 -2.00 -3.16 -6.55
C VAL A 46 -2.11 -4.19 -7.68
N GLY A 47 -2.44 -5.44 -7.36
CA GLY A 47 -2.53 -6.52 -8.33
C GLY A 47 -3.59 -6.30 -9.42
N LYS A 48 -4.76 -5.75 -9.06
CA LYS A 48 -5.81 -5.42 -10.03
C LYS A 48 -5.37 -4.37 -11.03
N ALA A 49 -4.79 -3.27 -10.54
CA ALA A 49 -4.34 -2.21 -11.43
C ALA A 49 -3.08 -2.62 -12.22
N LEU A 50 -2.24 -3.52 -11.69
CA LEU A 50 -1.15 -4.14 -12.43
C LEU A 50 -1.66 -4.95 -13.63
N VAL A 51 -2.66 -5.81 -13.42
CA VAL A 51 -3.27 -6.60 -14.50
C VAL A 51 -3.98 -5.70 -15.52
N ASP A 52 -4.71 -4.68 -15.07
CA ASP A 52 -5.29 -3.66 -15.95
C ASP A 52 -4.22 -2.98 -16.82
N LYS A 53 -3.11 -2.55 -16.22
CA LYS A 53 -2.02 -1.89 -16.93
C LYS A 53 -1.39 -2.79 -17.99
N LEU A 54 -1.09 -4.04 -17.64
CA LEU A 54 -0.54 -5.03 -18.58
C LEU A 54 -1.44 -5.21 -19.81
N LEU A 55 -2.75 -5.30 -19.61
CA LEU A 55 -3.69 -5.48 -20.72
C LEU A 55 -3.82 -4.22 -21.57
N ARG A 56 -3.76 -3.02 -20.98
CA ARG A 56 -3.88 -1.76 -21.73
C ARG A 56 -2.62 -1.39 -22.50
N SER A 57 -1.46 -1.56 -21.88
CA SER A 57 -0.19 -1.04 -22.42
C SER A 57 0.71 -2.12 -23.01
N CYS A 58 0.46 -3.40 -22.71
CA CYS A 58 1.25 -4.52 -23.24
C CYS A 58 0.35 -5.50 -24.01
N SER A 59 -0.48 -4.99 -24.93
CA SER A 59 -1.44 -5.81 -25.69
C SER A 59 -0.78 -6.80 -26.68
N GLY A 60 0.54 -6.88 -26.75
CA GLY A 60 1.29 -7.92 -27.43
C GLY A 60 1.59 -9.16 -26.59
N LEU A 61 1.33 -9.15 -25.26
CA LEU A 61 1.64 -10.29 -24.37
C LEU A 61 0.88 -11.57 -24.74
N ASN A 62 1.42 -12.75 -24.46
CA ASN A 62 0.72 -14.00 -24.75
C ASN A 62 -0.41 -14.27 -23.74
N SER A 63 -0.05 -14.42 -22.47
CA SER A 63 -0.98 -14.81 -21.39
C SER A 63 -0.56 -14.25 -20.04
N ILE A 64 -1.53 -13.98 -19.16
CA ILE A 64 -1.31 -13.59 -17.76
C ILE A 64 -1.89 -14.67 -16.86
N TYR A 65 -1.02 -15.38 -16.15
CA TYR A 65 -1.36 -16.43 -15.19
C TYR A 65 -1.48 -15.85 -13.78
N LEU A 66 -2.67 -15.88 -13.20
CA LEU A 66 -2.97 -15.31 -11.89
C LEU A 66 -3.02 -16.41 -10.84
N LEU A 67 -2.09 -16.39 -9.89
CA LEU A 67 -2.18 -17.27 -8.72
C LEU A 67 -3.33 -16.81 -7.81
N MET A 68 -4.35 -17.65 -7.68
CA MET A 68 -5.58 -17.34 -6.96
C MET A 68 -5.89 -18.43 -5.94
N ARG A 69 -6.30 -17.96 -4.76
CA ARG A 69 -6.21 -18.69 -3.49
C ARG A 69 -7.27 -19.72 -3.08
N PRO A 70 -7.94 -20.53 -3.92
CA PRO A 70 -9.26 -21.15 -3.64
C PRO A 70 -10.25 -20.43 -2.67
N LYS A 71 -11.52 -20.83 -2.58
CA LYS A 71 -12.37 -20.45 -1.44
C LYS A 71 -13.34 -21.60 -1.20
N LYS A 72 -13.67 -21.90 0.05
CA LYS A 72 -14.60 -22.98 0.37
C LYS A 72 -15.91 -22.78 -0.40
N GLY A 73 -16.29 -23.77 -1.21
CA GLY A 73 -17.51 -23.75 -2.02
C GLY A 73 -17.49 -22.81 -3.22
N ARG A 74 -16.33 -22.37 -3.72
CA ARG A 74 -16.23 -21.55 -4.93
C ARG A 74 -15.14 -22.06 -5.88
N ALA A 75 -15.50 -22.23 -7.15
CA ALA A 75 -14.56 -22.60 -8.19
C ALA A 75 -13.60 -21.46 -8.50
N ILE A 76 -12.42 -21.76 -9.07
CA ILE A 76 -11.41 -20.74 -9.35
C ILE A 76 -11.86 -19.80 -10.48
N GLU A 77 -12.63 -20.34 -11.43
CA GLU A 77 -13.24 -19.66 -12.56
C GLU A 77 -14.27 -18.63 -12.10
N GLU A 78 -15.07 -18.95 -11.08
CA GLU A 78 -16.01 -18.00 -10.47
C GLU A 78 -15.28 -16.83 -9.84
N ARG A 79 -14.17 -17.12 -9.14
CA ARG A 79 -13.33 -16.06 -8.54
C ARG A 79 -12.66 -15.19 -9.60
N LEU A 80 -12.25 -15.78 -10.72
CA LEU A 80 -11.72 -15.03 -11.86
C LEU A 80 -12.79 -14.12 -12.43
N LYS A 81 -14.01 -14.62 -12.63
CA LYS A 81 -15.14 -13.82 -13.10
C LYS A 81 -15.41 -12.62 -12.18
N GLU A 82 -15.45 -12.83 -10.86
CA GLU A 82 -15.59 -11.75 -9.87
C GLU A 82 -14.48 -10.70 -9.97
N LEU A 83 -13.24 -11.13 -10.23
CA LEU A 83 -12.11 -10.22 -10.45
C LEU A 83 -12.34 -9.38 -11.70
N LEU A 84 -12.71 -10.02 -12.83
CA LEU A 84 -12.93 -9.34 -14.11
C LEU A 84 -14.16 -8.43 -14.08
N ASP A 85 -15.13 -8.68 -13.22
CA ASP A 85 -16.30 -7.82 -12.98
C ASP A 85 -15.97 -6.58 -12.14
N ASN A 86 -14.76 -6.47 -11.60
CA ASN A 86 -14.32 -5.25 -10.93
C ASN A 86 -14.33 -4.05 -11.90
N PRO A 87 -14.81 -2.87 -11.45
CA PRO A 87 -14.88 -1.68 -12.30
C PRO A 87 -13.56 -1.24 -12.94
N VAL A 88 -12.42 -1.59 -12.36
CA VAL A 88 -11.07 -1.33 -12.92
C VAL A 88 -10.97 -1.80 -14.38
N PHE A 89 -11.55 -2.96 -14.73
CA PHE A 89 -11.48 -3.56 -16.07
C PHE A 89 -12.55 -3.03 -17.03
N SER A 90 -13.40 -2.08 -16.60
CA SER A 90 -14.54 -1.62 -17.41
C SER A 90 -14.12 -0.95 -18.72
N SER A 91 -13.02 -0.19 -18.70
CA SER A 91 -12.49 0.45 -19.91
C SER A 91 -11.97 -0.59 -20.90
N ILE A 92 -11.24 -1.60 -20.42
CA ILE A 92 -10.74 -2.71 -21.24
C ILE A 92 -11.92 -3.46 -21.88
N LYS A 93 -12.93 -3.85 -21.07
CA LYS A 93 -14.13 -4.54 -21.56
C LYS A 93 -14.84 -3.79 -22.68
N LYS A 94 -14.86 -2.45 -22.64
CA LYS A 94 -15.47 -1.61 -23.67
C LYS A 94 -14.64 -1.50 -24.94
N ARG A 95 -13.31 -1.47 -24.83
CA ARG A 95 -12.40 -1.26 -25.97
C ARG A 95 -12.03 -2.56 -26.68
N ASN A 96 -11.69 -3.59 -25.92
CA ASN A 96 -11.26 -4.89 -26.44
C ASN A 96 -11.62 -5.98 -25.41
N PRO A 97 -12.85 -6.53 -25.44
CA PRO A 97 -13.26 -7.56 -24.48
C PRO A 97 -12.45 -8.86 -24.62
N ASP A 98 -12.00 -9.20 -25.84
CA ASP A 98 -11.31 -10.46 -26.13
C ASP A 98 -9.92 -10.53 -25.50
N ILE A 99 -9.29 -9.39 -25.19
CA ILE A 99 -8.00 -9.37 -24.51
C ILE A 99 -8.06 -10.02 -23.11
N LEU A 100 -9.24 -10.04 -22.48
CA LEU A 100 -9.45 -10.71 -21.20
C LEU A 100 -9.25 -12.22 -21.29
N ASN A 101 -9.38 -12.82 -22.49
CA ASN A 101 -9.14 -14.25 -22.71
C ASN A 101 -7.68 -14.64 -22.47
N ARG A 102 -6.75 -13.66 -22.45
CA ARG A 102 -5.34 -13.86 -22.09
C ARG A 102 -5.12 -14.13 -20.61
N ILE A 103 -6.11 -13.83 -19.76
CA ILE A 103 -6.02 -14.04 -18.32
C ILE A 103 -6.40 -15.48 -18.00
N LYS A 104 -5.50 -16.20 -17.34
CA LYS A 104 -5.70 -17.58 -16.88
C LYS A 104 -5.60 -17.62 -15.37
N ALA A 105 -6.60 -18.17 -14.69
CA ALA A 105 -6.52 -18.39 -13.25
C ALA A 105 -5.77 -19.69 -12.97
N VAL A 106 -4.87 -19.66 -11.98
CA VAL A 106 -4.15 -20.82 -11.46
C VAL A 106 -4.54 -20.97 -10.00
N ALA A 107 -5.15 -22.10 -9.64
CA ALA A 107 -5.49 -22.38 -8.25
C ALA A 107 -4.23 -22.67 -7.44
N GLY A 108 -4.00 -21.92 -6.36
CA GLY A 108 -2.86 -22.15 -5.49
C GLY A 108 -2.69 -21.11 -4.39
N ASP A 109 -1.80 -21.40 -3.44
CA ASP A 109 -1.44 -20.55 -2.32
C ASP A 109 0.08 -20.61 -2.11
N ILE A 110 0.72 -19.44 -2.04
CA ILE A 110 2.18 -19.33 -1.87
C ILE A 110 2.69 -20.01 -0.60
N THR A 111 1.82 -20.24 0.39
CA THR A 111 2.18 -20.91 1.64
C THR A 111 2.28 -22.43 1.51
N LEU A 112 1.78 -23.03 0.42
CA LEU A 112 1.75 -24.47 0.22
C LEU A 112 2.98 -24.97 -0.56
N PRO A 113 3.38 -26.25 -0.40
CA PRO A 113 4.39 -26.87 -1.27
C PRO A 113 4.02 -26.72 -2.75
N ASN A 114 4.99 -26.38 -3.60
CA ASN A 114 4.77 -26.08 -5.03
C ASN A 114 3.62 -25.08 -5.27
N LEU A 115 3.44 -24.16 -4.33
CA LEU A 115 2.36 -23.16 -4.30
C LEU A 115 0.94 -23.76 -4.32
N GLY A 116 0.79 -25.04 -3.97
CA GLY A 116 -0.49 -25.76 -4.04
C GLY A 116 -1.05 -25.92 -5.46
N ILE A 117 -0.22 -25.71 -6.49
CA ILE A 117 -0.58 -25.83 -7.90
C ILE A 117 -0.58 -27.31 -8.31
N SER A 118 -1.48 -27.70 -9.21
CA SER A 118 -1.49 -29.07 -9.75
C SER A 118 -0.19 -29.40 -10.49
N ALA A 119 0.28 -30.64 -10.42
CA ALA A 119 1.56 -31.02 -11.05
C ALA A 119 1.62 -30.68 -12.56
N LYS A 120 0.50 -30.86 -13.27
CA LYS A 120 0.37 -30.53 -14.69
C LYS A 120 0.51 -29.03 -14.95
N GLU A 121 -0.18 -28.18 -14.18
CA GLU A 121 -0.08 -26.73 -14.34
C GLU A 121 1.28 -26.22 -13.89
N TYR A 122 1.84 -26.76 -12.81
CA TYR A 122 3.15 -26.39 -12.29
C TYR A 122 4.24 -26.62 -13.35
N GLN A 123 4.22 -27.77 -14.03
CA GLN A 123 5.13 -28.07 -15.13
C GLN A 123 4.95 -27.10 -16.31
N MET A 124 3.70 -26.84 -16.71
CA MET A 124 3.38 -25.89 -17.79
C MET A 124 3.89 -24.48 -17.47
N LEU A 125 3.75 -24.02 -16.23
CA LEU A 125 4.23 -22.70 -15.81
C LEU A 125 5.77 -22.62 -15.83
N ILE A 126 6.45 -23.68 -15.40
CA ILE A 126 7.92 -23.76 -15.45
C ILE A 126 8.45 -23.67 -16.89
N GLU A 127 7.76 -24.28 -17.86
CA GLU A 127 8.17 -24.29 -19.26
C GLU A 127 7.89 -22.97 -20.00
N ARG A 128 6.88 -22.21 -19.57
CA ARG A 128 6.34 -21.09 -20.36
C ARG A 128 6.54 -19.70 -19.78
N ILE A 129 6.63 -19.55 -18.46
CA ILE A 129 6.64 -18.21 -17.85
C ILE A 129 7.95 -17.48 -18.14
N ASN A 130 7.82 -16.24 -18.61
CA ASN A 130 8.93 -15.33 -18.90
C ASN A 130 9.09 -14.24 -17.84
N VAL A 131 8.00 -13.77 -17.24
CA VAL A 131 8.04 -12.70 -16.24
C VAL A 131 7.23 -13.08 -15.02
N VAL A 132 7.80 -12.90 -13.84
CA VAL A 132 7.11 -13.13 -12.56
C VAL A 132 7.01 -11.81 -11.81
N LEU A 133 5.78 -11.41 -11.50
CA LEU A 133 5.48 -10.22 -10.72
C LEU A 133 4.90 -10.64 -9.36
N HIS A 134 5.75 -10.61 -8.34
CA HIS A 134 5.41 -11.11 -7.00
C HIS A 134 4.94 -9.99 -6.08
N SER A 135 3.62 -9.84 -5.93
CA SER A 135 2.98 -8.85 -5.03
C SER A 135 2.15 -9.50 -3.91
N ALA A 136 2.07 -10.83 -3.84
CA ALA A 136 1.35 -11.50 -2.75
C ALA A 136 2.06 -11.31 -1.41
N ALA A 137 1.32 -10.79 -0.44
CA ALA A 137 1.77 -10.63 0.94
C ALA A 137 0.53 -10.47 1.85
N THR A 138 0.70 -10.76 3.13
CA THR A 138 -0.14 -10.16 4.15
C THR A 138 0.40 -8.78 4.54
N VAL A 139 -0.50 -7.82 4.65
CA VAL A 139 -0.22 -6.40 4.90
C VAL A 139 -0.81 -5.93 6.23
N ARG A 140 -1.23 -6.87 7.08
CA ARG A 140 -1.85 -6.60 8.37
C ARG A 140 -0.78 -6.29 9.42
N PHE A 141 -0.86 -5.13 10.06
CA PHE A 141 0.11 -4.72 11.08
C PHE A 141 -0.12 -5.41 12.43
N ASP A 142 -1.30 -6.00 12.64
CA ASP A 142 -1.72 -6.70 13.85
C ASP A 142 -1.53 -8.22 13.77
N GLU A 143 -0.91 -8.74 12.70
CA GLU A 143 -0.77 -10.17 12.50
C GLU A 143 0.41 -10.77 13.28
N GLU A 144 0.18 -11.97 13.82
CA GLU A 144 1.19 -12.75 14.52
C GLU A 144 2.41 -13.01 13.62
N LEU A 145 3.61 -12.91 14.20
CA LEU A 145 4.86 -13.03 13.45
C LEU A 145 4.95 -14.35 12.68
N ARG A 146 4.52 -15.48 13.27
CA ARG A 146 4.51 -16.78 12.61
C ARG A 146 3.71 -16.75 11.30
N ASN A 147 2.50 -16.22 11.33
CA ASN A 147 1.63 -16.13 10.15
C ASN A 147 2.19 -15.13 9.12
N ALA A 148 2.63 -13.95 9.58
CA ALA A 148 3.24 -12.95 8.71
C ALA A 148 4.49 -13.50 8.00
N PHE A 149 5.31 -14.27 8.69
CA PHE A 149 6.51 -14.90 8.15
C PHE A 149 6.18 -15.99 7.12
N ILE A 150 5.22 -16.89 7.44
CA ILE A 150 4.79 -17.94 6.50
C ILE A 150 4.31 -17.32 5.18
N HIS A 151 3.54 -16.24 5.25
CA HIS A 151 3.01 -15.57 4.06
C HIS A 151 4.05 -14.73 3.32
N ASN A 152 4.75 -13.83 4.02
CA ASN A 152 5.59 -12.82 3.38
C ASN A 152 7.00 -13.31 3.08
N THR A 153 7.52 -14.25 3.87
CA THR A 153 8.91 -14.70 3.79
C THR A 153 9.00 -16.08 3.15
N LEU A 154 8.39 -17.11 3.75
CA LEU A 154 8.41 -18.46 3.17
C LEU A 154 7.61 -18.55 1.88
N GLY A 155 6.50 -17.82 1.80
CA GLY A 155 5.73 -17.71 0.56
C GLY A 155 6.58 -17.15 -0.58
N THR A 156 7.37 -16.11 -0.32
CA THR A 156 8.33 -15.57 -1.29
C THR A 156 9.42 -16.58 -1.64
N LYS A 157 9.99 -17.29 -0.66
CA LYS A 157 10.97 -18.37 -0.90
C LYS A 157 10.41 -19.43 -1.85
N LYS A 158 9.19 -19.93 -1.62
CA LYS A 158 8.56 -20.96 -2.47
C LYS A 158 8.30 -20.47 -3.90
N VAL A 159 7.96 -19.18 -4.07
CA VAL A 159 7.83 -18.58 -5.41
C VAL A 159 9.19 -18.54 -6.09
N LEU A 160 10.26 -18.13 -5.40
CA LEU A 160 11.62 -18.12 -5.93
C LEU A 160 12.12 -19.54 -6.28
N GLU A 161 11.83 -20.54 -5.45
CA GLU A 161 12.15 -21.95 -5.72
C GLU A 161 11.48 -22.47 -7.00
N MET A 162 10.27 -22.00 -7.31
CA MET A 162 9.62 -22.27 -8.60
C MET A 162 10.30 -21.50 -9.74
N CYS A 163 10.67 -20.24 -9.52
CA CYS A 163 11.36 -19.40 -10.51
C CYS A 163 12.71 -19.99 -10.92
N ASN A 164 13.48 -20.55 -9.99
CA ASN A 164 14.75 -21.21 -10.27
C ASN A 164 14.62 -22.40 -11.24
N LYS A 165 13.43 -22.98 -11.36
CA LYS A 165 13.16 -24.09 -12.28
C LYS A 165 12.68 -23.62 -13.65
N MET A 166 12.27 -22.34 -13.78
CA MET A 166 11.69 -21.81 -15.01
C MET A 166 12.72 -21.76 -16.13
N GLN A 167 12.37 -22.32 -17.29
CA GLN A 167 13.28 -22.47 -18.42
C GLN A 167 13.44 -21.19 -19.24
N GLN A 168 12.48 -20.27 -19.12
CA GLN A 168 12.35 -19.10 -20.01
C GLN A 168 12.26 -17.77 -19.25
N LEU A 169 12.63 -17.76 -17.97
CA LEU A 169 12.48 -16.60 -17.09
C LEU A 169 13.43 -15.48 -17.52
N LYS A 170 12.83 -14.36 -17.96
CA LYS A 170 13.51 -13.10 -18.30
C LYS A 170 13.64 -12.17 -17.09
N SER A 171 12.63 -12.11 -16.21
CA SER A 171 12.68 -11.24 -15.02
C SER A 171 11.73 -11.68 -13.90
N PHE A 172 12.20 -11.56 -12.66
CA PHE A 172 11.44 -11.64 -11.43
C PHE A 172 11.42 -10.28 -10.71
N VAL A 173 10.24 -9.73 -10.42
CA VAL A 173 10.10 -8.49 -9.63
C VAL A 173 9.37 -8.76 -8.33
N TYR A 174 10.00 -8.43 -7.21
CA TYR A 174 9.41 -8.49 -5.88
C TYR A 174 8.88 -7.12 -5.43
N VAL A 175 7.59 -7.06 -5.05
CA VAL A 175 7.01 -5.88 -4.41
C VAL A 175 7.19 -5.98 -2.90
N SER A 176 8.16 -5.23 -2.38
CA SER A 176 8.41 -5.05 -0.96
C SER A 176 7.68 -3.79 -0.43
N THR A 177 8.32 -3.02 0.43
CA THR A 177 7.84 -1.73 0.95
C THR A 177 9.04 -0.87 1.35
N ALA A 178 8.94 0.44 1.16
CA ALA A 178 9.94 1.40 1.62
C ALA A 178 10.22 1.25 3.13
N TYR A 179 9.23 0.80 3.89
CA TYR A 179 9.30 0.66 5.34
C TYR A 179 9.90 -0.66 5.83
N SER A 180 10.42 -1.52 4.94
CA SER A 180 11.05 -2.80 5.34
C SER A 180 12.20 -2.57 6.30
N ASN A 181 12.92 -1.46 6.14
CA ASN A 181 14.04 -1.04 6.98
C ASN A 181 13.70 0.21 7.82
N SER A 182 12.45 0.32 8.27
CA SER A 182 11.96 1.47 9.05
C SER A 182 12.55 1.59 10.47
N ASP A 183 13.41 0.65 10.87
CA ASP A 183 14.30 0.71 12.03
C ASP A 183 15.46 1.71 11.85
N LYS A 184 15.70 2.15 10.61
CA LYS A 184 16.72 3.14 10.21
C LYS A 184 16.04 4.43 9.74
N GLU A 185 16.76 5.56 9.77
CA GLU A 185 16.25 6.85 9.29
C GLU A 185 16.59 7.09 7.81
N ASN A 186 17.83 6.81 7.42
CA ASN A 186 18.27 6.85 6.02
C ASN A 186 18.22 5.43 5.45
N ILE A 187 17.55 5.26 4.32
CA ILE A 187 17.28 3.96 3.71
C ILE A 187 17.77 3.99 2.26
N ASP A 188 18.82 3.23 2.01
CA ASP A 188 19.48 3.08 0.73
C ASP A 188 18.72 2.11 -0.19
N GLU A 189 19.02 2.17 -1.48
CA GLU A 189 18.56 1.21 -2.48
C GLU A 189 19.44 -0.05 -2.52
N SER A 190 19.63 -0.66 -1.36
CA SER A 190 20.32 -1.93 -1.16
C SER A 190 19.53 -2.81 -0.19
N VAL A 191 19.73 -4.12 -0.26
CA VAL A 191 19.18 -5.06 0.72
C VAL A 191 20.11 -5.10 1.93
N TYR A 192 19.55 -4.85 3.11
CA TYR A 192 20.31 -4.88 4.35
C TYR A 192 20.47 -6.31 4.87
N GLU A 193 21.62 -6.59 5.48
CA GLU A 193 21.84 -7.85 6.17
C GLU A 193 20.93 -7.98 7.40
N LEU A 194 20.43 -9.19 7.63
CA LEU A 194 19.67 -9.52 8.82
C LEU A 194 20.63 -9.79 9.99
N PRO A 195 20.32 -9.35 11.21
CA PRO A 195 21.15 -9.62 12.38
C PRO A 195 21.04 -11.08 12.88
N PHE A 196 20.31 -11.93 12.16
CA PHE A 196 20.06 -13.34 12.49
C PHE A 196 19.85 -14.15 11.21
N ASP A 197 20.06 -15.45 11.30
CA ASP A 197 19.64 -16.38 10.27
C ASP A 197 18.13 -16.64 10.36
N TYR A 198 17.40 -16.25 9.31
CA TYR A 198 15.93 -16.37 9.30
C TYR A 198 15.46 -17.84 9.33
N GLU A 199 16.26 -18.79 8.84
CA GLU A 199 15.88 -20.22 8.81
C GLU A 199 15.94 -20.81 10.22
N THR A 200 17.05 -20.62 10.92
CA THR A 200 17.25 -21.08 12.30
C THR A 200 16.18 -20.50 13.24
N ILE A 201 15.93 -19.21 13.14
CA ILE A 201 14.93 -18.52 13.96
C ILE A 201 13.53 -19.10 13.77
N MET A 202 13.22 -19.56 12.56
CA MET A 202 11.87 -19.95 12.22
C MET A 202 11.60 -21.42 12.46
N ASN A 203 12.59 -22.28 12.22
CA ASN A 203 12.60 -23.63 12.76
C ASN A 203 12.37 -23.60 14.28
N SER A 204 13.00 -22.62 14.97
CA SER A 204 12.77 -22.40 16.39
C SER A 204 11.33 -21.96 16.69
N ILE A 205 10.80 -20.94 16.00
CA ILE A 205 9.42 -20.48 16.21
C ILE A 205 8.40 -21.59 15.98
N GLU A 206 8.58 -22.46 14.99
CA GLU A 206 7.66 -23.57 14.71
C GLU A 206 7.69 -24.67 15.77
N MET A 207 8.87 -24.97 16.32
CA MET A 207 9.05 -26.02 17.34
C MET A 207 8.70 -25.56 18.76
N LEU A 208 8.72 -24.24 19.02
CA LEU A 208 8.46 -23.69 20.34
C LEU A 208 6.96 -23.71 20.71
N PRO A 209 6.64 -23.95 22.00
CA PRO A 209 5.32 -23.65 22.55
C PRO A 209 4.92 -22.19 22.29
N GLN A 210 3.61 -21.93 22.20
CA GLN A 210 3.07 -20.63 21.80
C GLN A 210 3.64 -19.48 22.64
N GLU A 211 3.70 -19.64 23.95
CA GLU A 211 4.18 -18.61 24.88
C GLU A 211 5.67 -18.27 24.63
N ALA A 212 6.50 -19.29 24.36
CA ALA A 212 7.92 -19.10 24.05
C ALA A 212 8.12 -18.48 22.66
N ALA A 213 7.30 -18.88 21.69
CA ALA A 213 7.29 -18.29 20.34
C ALA A 213 6.90 -16.81 20.37
N GLU A 214 5.97 -16.40 21.23
CA GLU A 214 5.59 -15.00 21.43
C GLU A 214 6.73 -14.16 22.03
N VAL A 215 7.43 -14.69 23.02
CA VAL A 215 8.60 -14.02 23.62
C VAL A 215 9.70 -13.84 22.58
N LEU A 216 10.01 -14.89 21.82
CA LEU A 216 10.98 -14.84 20.72
C LEU A 216 10.54 -13.83 19.64
N SER A 217 9.25 -13.85 19.27
CA SER A 217 8.70 -12.93 18.27
C SER A 217 8.84 -11.46 18.67
N LYS A 218 8.59 -11.12 19.94
CA LYS A 218 8.80 -9.77 20.47
C LYS A 218 10.28 -9.36 20.41
N LYS A 219 11.19 -10.29 20.70
CA LYS A 219 12.64 -10.02 20.64
C LYS A 219 13.13 -9.82 19.20
N LEU A 220 12.61 -10.61 18.25
CA LEU A 220 12.93 -10.49 16.82
C LEU A 220 12.38 -9.21 16.19
N LEU A 221 11.19 -8.78 16.63
CA LEU A 221 10.59 -7.54 16.17
C LEU A 221 11.53 -6.35 16.41
N GLY A 222 12.25 -6.35 17.54
CA GLY A 222 13.31 -5.39 17.81
C GLY A 222 12.83 -3.95 17.64
N ARG A 223 13.42 -3.21 16.70
CA ARG A 223 13.07 -1.82 16.36
C ARG A 223 12.02 -1.69 15.25
N HIS A 224 11.64 -2.79 14.61
CA HIS A 224 10.60 -2.75 13.60
C HIS A 224 9.25 -2.38 14.24
N PRO A 225 8.45 -1.49 13.63
CA PRO A 225 7.19 -1.05 14.21
C PRO A 225 6.10 -2.12 14.22
N ASN A 226 6.19 -3.11 13.33
CA ASN A 226 5.22 -4.20 13.21
C ASN A 226 5.82 -5.40 12.45
N THR A 227 5.15 -6.55 12.56
CA THR A 227 5.57 -7.82 11.95
C THR A 227 5.65 -7.74 10.42
N TYR A 228 4.83 -6.89 9.80
CA TYR A 228 4.86 -6.64 8.35
C TYR A 228 6.22 -6.09 7.89
N THR A 229 6.74 -5.04 8.54
CA THR A 229 8.04 -4.45 8.16
C THR A 229 9.19 -5.44 8.30
N LEU A 230 9.24 -6.18 9.41
CA LEU A 230 10.26 -7.21 9.65
C LEU A 230 10.20 -8.32 8.59
N THR A 231 9.02 -8.88 8.34
CA THR A 231 8.87 -10.01 7.41
C THR A 231 9.14 -9.60 5.96
N LYS A 232 8.85 -8.34 5.59
CA LYS A 232 9.28 -7.79 4.30
C LYS A 232 10.81 -7.65 4.19
N ALA A 233 11.49 -7.19 5.23
CA ALA A 233 12.97 -7.17 5.25
C ALA A 233 13.56 -8.58 5.10
N MET A 234 12.99 -9.57 5.81
CA MET A 234 13.42 -10.96 5.68
C MET A 234 13.22 -11.50 4.26
N ALA A 235 12.09 -11.18 3.62
CA ALA A 235 11.80 -11.60 2.25
C ALA A 235 12.78 -10.98 1.23
N GLU A 236 13.14 -9.70 1.39
CA GLU A 236 14.16 -9.06 0.55
C GLU A 236 15.50 -9.78 0.62
N HIS A 237 15.91 -10.23 1.81
CA HIS A 237 17.13 -11.01 1.98
C HIS A 237 17.08 -12.36 1.24
N ILE A 238 15.91 -13.01 1.19
CA ILE A 238 15.72 -14.25 0.42
C ILE A 238 15.81 -13.97 -1.08
N VAL A 239 15.21 -12.87 -1.55
CA VAL A 239 15.31 -12.45 -2.96
C VAL A 239 16.76 -12.20 -3.33
N LEU A 240 17.52 -11.49 -2.49
CA LEU A 240 18.96 -11.27 -2.70
C LEU A 240 19.74 -12.60 -2.79
N LYS A 241 19.48 -13.58 -1.91
CA LYS A 241 20.15 -14.90 -1.99
C LYS A 241 19.87 -15.64 -3.31
N HIS A 242 18.77 -15.33 -3.98
CA HIS A 242 18.39 -15.94 -5.26
C HIS A 242 18.81 -15.07 -6.47
N SER A 243 19.30 -13.84 -6.27
CA SER A 243 19.57 -12.93 -7.37
C SER A 243 20.72 -13.37 -8.28
N ASP A 244 21.60 -14.24 -7.77
CA ASP A 244 22.66 -14.85 -8.56
C ASP A 244 22.16 -15.96 -9.50
N LEU A 245 20.95 -16.47 -9.26
CA LEU A 245 20.34 -17.56 -10.03
C LEU A 245 19.29 -17.06 -11.02
N ILE A 246 18.60 -15.96 -10.70
CA ILE A 246 17.52 -15.41 -11.51
C ILE A 246 17.65 -13.89 -11.67
N PRO A 247 17.36 -13.35 -12.87
CA PRO A 247 17.33 -11.90 -13.09
C PRO A 247 16.21 -11.28 -12.25
N SER A 248 16.59 -10.54 -11.21
CA SER A 248 15.65 -10.08 -10.19
C SER A 248 15.78 -8.59 -9.87
N ALA A 249 14.68 -8.02 -9.38
CA ALA A 249 14.63 -6.67 -8.85
C ALA A 249 13.64 -6.56 -7.68
N ILE A 250 13.87 -5.60 -6.79
CA ILE A 250 12.98 -5.28 -5.68
C ILE A 250 12.41 -3.88 -5.87
N VAL A 251 11.09 -3.74 -5.80
CA VAL A 251 10.41 -2.44 -5.75
C VAL A 251 9.85 -2.22 -4.36
N ARG A 252 10.23 -1.12 -3.72
CA ARG A 252 9.84 -0.70 -2.37
C ARG A 252 8.91 0.52 -2.46
N PRO A 253 7.59 0.32 -2.65
CA PRO A 253 6.64 1.43 -2.58
C PRO A 253 6.49 1.97 -1.15
N SER A 254 6.28 3.27 -1.03
CA SER A 254 5.79 3.90 0.21
C SER A 254 4.28 3.66 0.40
N ILE A 255 3.55 4.57 1.07
CA ILE A 255 2.12 4.39 1.34
C ILE A 255 1.34 4.56 0.03
N ILE A 256 0.88 3.45 -0.52
CA ILE A 256 0.15 3.43 -1.80
C ILE A 256 -1.24 4.04 -1.62
N THR A 257 -1.57 5.00 -2.46
CA THR A 257 -2.84 5.74 -2.46
C THR A 257 -3.48 5.72 -3.85
N ALA A 258 -4.52 6.53 -4.06
CA ALA A 258 -5.29 6.52 -5.31
C ALA A 258 -4.39 6.78 -6.53
N SER A 259 -4.83 6.33 -7.69
CA SER A 259 -4.10 6.58 -8.93
C SER A 259 -4.03 8.06 -9.28
N LEU A 260 -2.93 8.44 -9.91
CA LEU A 260 -2.70 9.77 -10.46
C LEU A 260 -3.41 9.93 -11.81
N LYS A 261 -3.15 9.01 -12.74
CA LYS A 261 -3.64 9.00 -14.13
C LYS A 261 -4.48 7.76 -14.42
N GLU A 262 -4.03 6.57 -14.02
CA GLU A 262 -4.56 5.31 -14.55
C GLU A 262 -5.03 4.30 -13.48
N PRO A 263 -6.11 3.52 -13.73
CA PRO A 263 -6.95 3.47 -14.93
C PRO A 263 -7.83 4.71 -15.13
N GLN A 264 -7.99 5.53 -14.09
CA GLN A 264 -8.59 6.85 -14.13
C GLN A 264 -8.15 7.62 -12.87
N PRO A 265 -8.00 8.96 -12.92
CA PRO A 265 -7.57 9.73 -11.77
C PRO A 265 -8.42 9.48 -10.52
N GLY A 266 -7.77 9.29 -9.37
CA GLY A 266 -8.44 9.06 -8.10
C GLY A 266 -8.97 7.63 -7.92
N TRP A 267 -8.72 6.69 -8.84
CA TRP A 267 -9.15 5.31 -8.63
C TRP A 267 -8.50 4.69 -7.39
N VAL A 268 -9.35 4.19 -6.50
CA VAL A 268 -8.99 3.47 -5.28
C VAL A 268 -10.12 2.51 -4.93
N ASP A 269 -9.80 1.26 -4.59
CA ASP A 269 -10.82 0.25 -4.31
C ASP A 269 -10.69 -0.38 -2.91
N SER A 270 -9.77 0.15 -2.10
CA SER A 270 -9.50 -0.31 -0.73
C SER A 270 -9.60 0.84 0.28
N VAL A 271 -10.21 0.54 1.43
CA VAL A 271 -10.24 1.42 2.62
C VAL A 271 -9.08 1.16 3.58
N SER A 272 -8.13 0.31 3.21
CA SER A 272 -6.98 0.00 4.06
C SER A 272 -6.06 1.21 4.29
N GLY A 273 -5.50 1.29 5.49
CA GLY A 273 -4.48 2.29 5.83
C GLY A 273 -4.98 3.73 5.73
N ILE A 274 -4.21 4.56 5.03
CA ILE A 274 -4.39 6.01 4.99
C ILE A 274 -5.69 6.43 4.30
N THR A 275 -6.14 5.66 3.30
CA THR A 275 -7.39 5.93 2.58
C THR A 275 -8.60 5.89 3.51
N GLY A 276 -8.69 4.88 4.36
CA GLY A 276 -9.78 4.76 5.34
C GLY A 276 -9.74 5.89 6.37
N ILE A 277 -8.54 6.25 6.87
CA ILE A 277 -8.38 7.36 7.82
C ILE A 277 -8.86 8.67 7.18
N PHE A 278 -8.35 9.03 6.00
CA PHE A 278 -8.68 10.32 5.37
C PHE A 278 -10.09 10.38 4.78
N MET A 279 -10.70 9.23 4.43
CA MET A 279 -12.14 9.15 4.18
C MET A 279 -12.95 9.62 5.41
N GLU A 280 -12.60 9.14 6.61
CA GLU A 280 -13.29 9.49 7.85
C GLU A 280 -12.96 10.91 8.33
N VAL A 281 -11.74 11.40 8.08
CA VAL A 281 -11.40 12.82 8.21
C VAL A 281 -12.31 13.68 7.34
N GLY A 282 -12.47 13.31 6.06
CA GLY A 282 -13.34 14.02 5.12
C GLY A 282 -14.82 13.95 5.48
N ARG A 283 -15.27 12.90 6.18
CA ARG A 283 -16.63 12.78 6.75
C ARG A 283 -16.79 13.48 8.10
N GLY A 284 -15.69 13.97 8.66
CA GLY A 284 -15.62 14.69 9.94
C GLY A 284 -15.71 13.81 11.18
N THR A 285 -15.70 12.48 11.05
CA THR A 285 -15.83 11.52 12.17
C THR A 285 -14.54 11.40 12.98
N ILE A 286 -13.38 11.50 12.33
CA ILE A 286 -12.09 11.64 13.01
C ILE A 286 -11.80 13.13 13.22
N LYS A 287 -11.33 13.48 14.43
CA LYS A 287 -11.11 14.85 14.93
C LYS A 287 -9.72 15.07 15.53
N SER A 288 -9.10 14.00 16.02
CA SER A 288 -7.76 14.06 16.59
C SER A 288 -6.96 12.85 16.16
N ILE A 289 -5.70 13.07 15.81
CA ILE A 289 -4.74 12.03 15.42
C ILE A 289 -3.41 12.36 16.11
N ILE A 290 -2.72 11.35 16.65
CA ILE A 290 -1.33 11.52 17.11
C ILE A 290 -0.42 11.60 15.88
N CYS A 291 0.21 12.75 15.68
CA CYS A 291 1.06 13.01 14.52
C CYS A 291 1.99 14.20 14.79
N LYS A 292 3.19 14.18 14.21
CA LYS A 292 4.08 15.34 14.13
C LYS A 292 3.88 16.01 12.75
N GLU A 293 3.10 17.08 12.72
CA GLU A 293 2.55 17.60 11.46
C GLU A 293 3.58 18.16 10.46
N ASN A 294 4.77 18.54 10.92
CA ASN A 294 5.85 19.07 10.07
C ASN A 294 6.73 17.97 9.46
N MET A 295 6.48 16.69 9.78
CA MET A 295 7.23 15.58 9.18
C MET A 295 6.75 15.29 7.77
N LYS A 296 7.65 14.76 6.94
CA LYS A 296 7.33 14.27 5.60
C LYS A 296 6.32 13.12 5.67
N MET A 297 5.35 13.14 4.78
CA MET A 297 4.35 12.09 4.57
C MET A 297 4.64 11.40 3.23
N ASP A 298 5.19 10.20 3.29
CA ASP A 298 5.57 9.43 2.10
C ASP A 298 4.39 8.61 1.57
N ILE A 299 3.65 9.22 0.63
CA ILE A 299 2.59 8.58 -0.16
C ILE A 299 2.97 8.50 -1.64
N ILE A 300 2.50 7.46 -2.31
CA ILE A 300 2.77 7.21 -3.74
C ILE A 300 1.48 6.78 -4.47
N PRO A 301 1.20 7.26 -5.69
CA PRO A 301 0.08 6.79 -6.49
C PRO A 301 0.24 5.32 -6.92
N VAL A 302 -0.85 4.55 -6.94
CA VAL A 302 -0.81 3.12 -7.29
C VAL A 302 -0.31 2.87 -8.71
N ASP A 303 -0.64 3.73 -9.66
CA ASP A 303 -0.21 3.64 -11.05
C ASP A 303 1.27 3.95 -11.24
N THR A 304 1.83 4.88 -10.46
CA THR A 304 3.30 5.07 -10.40
C THR A 304 3.99 3.80 -9.93
N VAL A 305 3.48 3.15 -8.87
CA VAL A 305 4.03 1.88 -8.37
C VAL A 305 3.97 0.78 -9.43
N ILE A 306 2.84 0.68 -10.15
CA ILE A 306 2.67 -0.30 -11.22
C ILE A 306 3.65 -0.05 -12.36
N ASN A 307 3.78 1.20 -12.80
CA ASN A 307 4.74 1.58 -13.82
C ASN A 307 6.16 1.25 -13.36
N THR A 308 6.51 1.51 -12.10
CA THR A 308 7.80 1.11 -11.53
C THR A 308 8.00 -0.41 -11.56
N VAL A 309 6.98 -1.21 -11.21
CA VAL A 309 7.07 -2.68 -11.23
C VAL A 309 7.29 -3.21 -12.65
N LEU A 310 6.55 -2.69 -13.62
CA LEU A 310 6.68 -3.13 -15.01
C LEU A 310 8.02 -2.70 -15.62
N THR A 311 8.36 -1.42 -15.46
CA THR A 311 9.63 -0.88 -15.97
C THR A 311 10.83 -1.47 -15.24
N ALA A 312 10.73 -1.86 -13.95
CA ALA A 312 11.79 -2.58 -13.26
C ALA A 312 12.05 -3.97 -13.88
N ALA A 313 11.00 -4.67 -14.31
CA ALA A 313 11.14 -5.97 -14.98
C ALA A 313 11.90 -5.81 -16.30
N TRP A 314 11.48 -4.83 -17.11
CA TRP A 314 12.15 -4.45 -18.34
C TRP A 314 13.60 -4.00 -18.13
N HIS A 315 13.83 -3.08 -17.18
CA HIS A 315 15.13 -2.48 -16.90
C HIS A 315 16.16 -3.51 -16.39
N THR A 316 15.70 -4.58 -15.73
CA THR A 316 16.54 -5.72 -15.34
C THR A 316 17.20 -6.39 -16.56
N VAL A 317 16.51 -6.42 -17.70
CA VAL A 317 16.99 -7.03 -18.94
C VAL A 317 17.65 -6.01 -19.87
N ALA A 318 17.03 -4.85 -20.08
CA ALA A 318 17.49 -3.81 -20.99
C ALA A 318 18.81 -3.15 -20.55
N TYR A 319 19.01 -3.07 -19.23
CA TYR A 319 20.19 -2.47 -18.60
C TYR A 319 20.78 -3.48 -17.61
N ARG A 320 21.41 -4.56 -18.08
CA ARG A 320 21.98 -5.58 -17.17
C ARG A 320 23.00 -4.97 -16.20
N SER A 321 23.00 -5.46 -14.96
CA SER A 321 23.94 -5.11 -13.91
C SER A 321 24.41 -6.37 -13.19
N ASN A 322 25.63 -6.35 -12.66
CA ASN A 322 26.14 -7.44 -11.81
C ASN A 322 25.52 -7.42 -10.41
N THR A 323 24.76 -6.37 -10.07
CA THR A 323 24.08 -6.23 -8.78
C THR A 323 22.57 -6.13 -8.98
N MET A 324 21.83 -6.85 -8.14
CA MET A 324 20.37 -6.74 -8.08
C MET A 324 19.97 -5.31 -7.72
N ARG A 325 19.04 -4.74 -8.49
CA ARG A 325 18.55 -3.38 -8.24
C ARG A 325 17.39 -3.38 -7.24
N VAL A 326 17.41 -2.37 -6.39
CA VAL A 326 16.32 -2.04 -5.48
C VAL A 326 15.82 -0.64 -5.83
N TYR A 327 14.51 -0.46 -5.90
CA TYR A 327 13.88 0.81 -6.26
C TYR A 327 13.02 1.32 -5.12
N ASN A 328 13.43 2.40 -4.47
CA ASN A 328 12.61 3.07 -3.47
C ASN A 328 11.56 3.96 -4.14
N CYS A 329 10.43 3.37 -4.54
CA CYS A 329 9.30 4.05 -5.17
C CYS A 329 8.55 4.94 -4.15
N THR A 330 9.10 6.13 -3.93
CA THR A 330 8.73 7.06 -2.85
C THR A 330 8.64 8.49 -3.35
N SER A 331 7.94 9.36 -2.62
CA SER A 331 7.78 10.78 -2.97
C SER A 331 8.64 11.70 -2.10
N GLY A 332 9.04 11.30 -0.90
CA GLY A 332 9.61 12.16 0.12
C GLY A 332 10.93 12.84 -0.25
N ASN A 333 11.73 12.24 -1.15
CA ASN A 333 12.98 12.83 -1.65
C ASN A 333 12.89 13.31 -3.11
N THR A 334 11.72 13.18 -3.74
CA THR A 334 11.47 13.58 -5.13
C THR A 334 10.53 14.80 -5.19
N ASN A 335 9.43 14.76 -4.46
CA ASN A 335 8.40 15.79 -4.37
C ASN A 335 7.74 15.71 -2.99
N PRO A 336 8.38 16.24 -1.92
CA PRO A 336 7.92 16.07 -0.55
C PRO A 336 6.57 16.77 -0.28
N ILE A 337 5.76 16.14 0.58
CA ILE A 337 4.60 16.77 1.22
C ILE A 337 4.64 16.47 2.71
N THR A 338 4.27 17.45 3.53
CA THR A 338 4.15 17.27 4.98
C THR A 338 2.76 16.77 5.37
N TRP A 339 2.65 16.15 6.55
CA TRP A 339 1.35 15.81 7.14
C TRP A 339 0.40 17.02 7.22
N LYS A 340 0.95 18.20 7.57
CA LYS A 340 0.21 19.46 7.66
C LYS A 340 -0.38 19.87 6.31
N GLU A 341 0.42 19.87 5.25
CA GLU A 341 -0.03 20.26 3.90
C GLU A 341 -1.10 19.29 3.39
N PHE A 342 -0.87 17.97 3.53
CA PHE A 342 -1.83 16.96 3.12
C PHE A 342 -3.17 17.08 3.88
N ARG A 343 -3.12 17.39 5.19
CA ARG A 343 -4.32 17.72 5.97
C ARG A 343 -5.06 18.92 5.41
N LEU A 344 -4.36 20.03 5.14
CA LEU A 344 -5.00 21.26 4.66
C LEU A 344 -5.69 21.04 3.31
N LEU A 345 -5.03 20.34 2.38
CA LEU A 345 -5.61 19.97 1.08
C LEU A 345 -6.81 19.03 1.24
N THR A 346 -6.69 18.01 2.10
CA THR A 346 -7.81 17.10 2.39
C THR A 346 -9.00 17.85 2.97
N GLU A 347 -8.79 18.75 3.92
CA GLU A 347 -9.86 19.57 4.52
C GLU A 347 -10.50 20.51 3.50
N LYS A 348 -9.70 21.17 2.65
CA LYS A 348 -10.18 22.03 1.55
C LYS A 348 -11.13 21.24 0.64
N TYR A 349 -10.66 20.12 0.09
CA TYR A 349 -11.43 19.36 -0.88
C TYR A 349 -12.59 18.56 -0.28
N SER A 350 -12.50 18.15 1.00
CA SER A 350 -13.63 17.54 1.71
C SER A 350 -14.77 18.54 1.98
N LYS A 351 -14.46 19.84 2.10
CA LYS A 351 -15.45 20.90 2.26
C LYS A 351 -16.02 21.36 0.91
N GLU A 352 -15.21 21.36 -0.15
CA GLU A 352 -15.65 21.72 -1.50
C GLU A 352 -16.50 20.63 -2.17
N TYR A 353 -16.11 19.36 -1.96
CA TYR A 353 -16.75 18.17 -2.52
C TYR A 353 -17.26 17.19 -1.43
N PRO A 354 -18.08 17.64 -0.46
CA PRO A 354 -18.50 16.82 0.67
C PRO A 354 -19.38 15.66 0.19
N SER A 355 -19.16 14.45 0.71
CA SER A 355 -20.06 13.32 0.47
C SER A 355 -21.41 13.50 1.17
N LYS A 356 -22.48 12.93 0.62
CA LYS A 356 -23.80 12.83 1.31
C LYS A 356 -23.71 12.14 2.68
N TYR A 357 -22.68 11.30 2.87
CA TYR A 357 -22.36 10.60 4.12
C TYR A 357 -21.55 11.42 5.13
N VAL A 358 -21.31 12.72 4.88
CA VAL A 358 -20.69 13.61 5.87
C VAL A 358 -21.49 13.59 7.16
N THR A 359 -20.81 13.36 8.29
CA THR A 359 -21.45 13.22 9.61
C THR A 359 -21.26 14.47 10.43
N TRP A 360 -20.05 15.05 10.39
CA TRP A 360 -19.70 16.28 11.07
C TRP A 360 -18.99 17.22 10.10
N TYR A 361 -18.98 18.52 10.42
CA TYR A 361 -18.22 19.48 9.62
C TYR A 361 -16.73 19.08 9.61
N PRO A 362 -16.09 18.86 8.43
CA PRO A 362 -14.74 18.30 8.34
C PRO A 362 -13.67 19.21 8.97
N GLY A 363 -12.72 18.58 9.63
CA GLY A 363 -11.60 19.24 10.29
C GLY A 363 -10.96 18.33 11.33
N ILE A 364 -9.63 18.27 11.31
CA ILE A 364 -8.83 17.47 12.24
C ILE A 364 -7.72 18.29 12.88
N THR A 365 -7.29 17.84 14.05
CA THR A 365 -6.13 18.40 14.75
C THR A 365 -5.11 17.32 15.03
N TYR A 366 -3.89 17.52 14.53
CA TYR A 366 -2.74 16.71 14.89
C TYR A 366 -2.26 17.08 16.29
N ARG A 367 -1.89 16.07 17.08
CA ARG A 367 -1.44 16.25 18.46
C ARG A 367 -0.20 15.42 18.74
N THR A 368 0.68 15.97 19.56
CA THR A 368 1.86 15.25 20.10
C THR A 368 1.62 14.84 21.56
N ASN A 369 0.84 15.61 22.32
CA ASN A 369 0.48 15.30 23.71
C ASN A 369 -0.58 14.19 23.77
N ARG A 370 -0.22 13.04 24.36
CA ARG A 370 -1.07 11.84 24.47
C ARG A 370 -2.26 12.03 25.41
N ALA A 371 -2.09 12.73 26.52
CA ALA A 371 -3.17 12.98 27.47
C ALA A 371 -4.24 13.88 26.85
N LEU A 372 -3.83 14.96 26.20
CA LEU A 372 -4.75 15.84 25.48
C LEU A 372 -5.44 15.12 24.31
N HIS A 373 -4.71 14.26 23.60
CA HIS A 373 -5.31 13.41 22.56
C HIS A 373 -6.39 12.49 23.13
N ALA A 374 -6.11 11.78 24.23
CA ALA A 374 -7.08 10.91 24.89
C ALA A 374 -8.33 11.67 25.35
N VAL A 375 -8.17 12.86 25.93
CA VAL A 375 -9.30 13.74 26.27
C VAL A 375 -10.14 14.07 25.03
N CYS A 376 -9.49 14.46 23.93
CA CYS A 376 -10.20 14.80 22.69
C CYS A 376 -10.90 13.59 22.06
N VAL A 377 -10.28 12.41 22.05
CA VAL A 377 -10.90 11.18 21.51
C VAL A 377 -12.13 10.81 22.32
N ASN A 378 -12.06 10.88 23.66
CA ASN A 378 -13.23 10.64 24.50
C ASN A 378 -14.36 11.64 24.23
N LEU A 379 -14.03 12.94 24.19
CA LEU A 379 -15.01 14.01 23.99
C LEU A 379 -15.64 14.03 22.60
N PHE A 380 -14.84 13.81 21.54
CA PHE A 380 -15.29 14.01 20.16
C PHE A 380 -15.60 12.70 19.42
N HIS A 381 -15.13 11.54 19.90
CA HIS A 381 -15.39 10.24 19.26
C HIS A 381 -16.27 9.35 20.13
N HIS A 382 -15.82 8.99 21.33
CA HIS A 382 -16.50 7.98 22.14
C HIS A 382 -17.82 8.44 22.76
N ILE A 383 -17.84 9.62 23.39
CA ILE A 383 -19.08 10.14 24.01
C ILE A 383 -20.18 10.34 22.95
N PRO A 384 -19.95 11.01 21.80
CA PRO A 384 -20.96 11.12 20.76
C PRO A 384 -21.40 9.75 20.21
N ALA A 385 -20.47 8.81 20.05
CA ALA A 385 -20.78 7.46 19.60
C ALA A 385 -21.66 6.70 20.62
N ALA A 386 -21.40 6.84 21.92
CA ALA A 386 -22.21 6.23 22.98
C ALA A 386 -23.63 6.81 23.00
N ILE A 387 -23.77 8.14 22.90
CA ILE A 387 -25.08 8.80 22.85
C ILE A 387 -25.88 8.31 21.64
N LEU A 388 -25.25 8.21 20.47
CA LEU A 388 -25.89 7.67 19.27
C LEU A 388 -26.29 6.20 19.43
N ASP A 389 -25.45 5.38 20.07
CA ASP A 389 -25.76 3.98 20.32
C ASP A 389 -26.93 3.80 21.30
N VAL A 390 -27.02 4.65 22.33
CA VAL A 390 -28.20 4.70 23.23
C VAL A 390 -29.45 5.10 22.44
N PHE A 391 -29.38 6.10 21.56
CA PHE A 391 -30.49 6.48 20.70
C PHE A 391 -30.89 5.36 19.71
N LEU A 392 -29.93 4.68 19.10
CA LEU A 392 -30.20 3.53 18.23
C LEU A 392 -30.89 2.42 19.02
N PHE A 393 -30.41 2.10 20.21
CA PHE A 393 -31.03 1.12 21.09
C PHE A 393 -32.48 1.50 21.45
N MET A 394 -32.72 2.75 21.86
CA MET A 394 -34.08 3.24 22.18
C MET A 394 -35.02 3.19 20.97
N THR A 395 -34.49 3.36 19.75
CA THR A 395 -35.26 3.25 18.49
C THR A 395 -35.31 1.82 17.92
N LYS A 396 -34.96 0.81 18.73
CA LYS A 396 -34.92 -0.62 18.36
C LYS A 396 -34.00 -0.93 17.17
N ARG A 397 -32.99 -0.10 16.95
CA ARG A 397 -31.91 -0.30 15.97
C ARG A 397 -30.67 -0.85 16.66
N LYS A 398 -29.86 -1.62 15.92
CA LYS A 398 -28.64 -2.20 16.44
C LYS A 398 -27.59 -1.12 16.72
N PRO A 399 -27.09 -0.98 17.97
CA PRO A 399 -25.96 -0.11 18.28
C PRO A 399 -24.68 -0.58 17.58
N PHE A 400 -23.92 0.35 17.01
CA PHE A 400 -22.67 0.03 16.31
C PHE A 400 -21.64 1.17 16.27
N MET A 401 -21.99 2.38 16.71
CA MET A 401 -21.15 3.57 16.59
C MET A 401 -19.92 3.48 17.47
N LEU A 402 -20.02 2.97 18.70
CA LEU A 402 -18.85 2.75 19.57
C LEU A 402 -17.89 1.73 18.98
N LYS A 403 -18.43 0.65 18.41
CA LYS A 403 -17.62 -0.36 17.71
C LYS A 403 -16.87 0.26 16.53
N MET A 404 -17.52 1.13 15.77
CA MET A 404 -16.89 1.86 14.67
C MET A 404 -15.79 2.80 15.18
N SER A 405 -16.06 3.57 16.24
CA SER A 405 -15.09 4.49 16.85
C SER A 405 -13.81 3.75 17.29
N ARG A 406 -13.94 2.60 17.97
CA ARG A 406 -12.79 1.79 18.39
C ARG A 406 -11.95 1.28 17.21
N LYS A 407 -12.61 0.84 16.13
CA LYS A 407 -11.90 0.41 14.91
C LYS A 407 -11.06 1.52 14.28
N PHE A 408 -11.55 2.77 14.30
CA PHE A 408 -10.78 3.90 13.78
C PHE A 408 -9.57 4.21 14.67
N GLU A 409 -9.74 4.12 15.99
CA GLU A 409 -8.65 4.29 16.93
C GLU A 409 -7.57 3.22 16.75
N GLU A 410 -7.95 1.94 16.62
CA GLU A 410 -7.03 0.84 16.30
C GLU A 410 -6.23 1.12 15.02
N ALA A 411 -6.90 1.59 13.96
CA ALA A 411 -6.24 1.93 12.69
C ALA A 411 -5.27 3.12 12.83
N ILE A 412 -5.66 4.19 13.55
CA ILE A 412 -4.79 5.34 13.83
C ILE A 412 -3.58 4.91 14.66
N MET A 413 -3.78 4.08 15.68
CA MET A 413 -2.72 3.60 16.55
C MET A 413 -1.74 2.69 15.81
N ALA A 414 -2.22 1.84 14.91
CA ALA A 414 -1.37 1.04 14.03
C ALA A 414 -0.50 1.91 13.10
N GLY A 415 -1.00 3.08 12.67
CA GLY A 415 -0.27 4.06 11.85
C GLY A 415 0.63 5.03 12.62
N LYS A 416 0.56 5.04 13.96
CA LYS A 416 1.21 6.07 14.81
C LYS A 416 2.73 6.15 14.63
N PHE A 417 3.39 5.01 14.45
CA PHE A 417 4.83 5.01 14.23
C PHE A 417 5.20 5.78 12.96
N PHE A 418 4.44 5.61 11.89
CA PHE A 418 4.64 6.30 10.61
C PHE A 418 4.24 7.78 10.65
N SER A 419 3.28 8.17 11.49
CA SER A 419 2.86 9.57 11.63
C SER A 419 3.74 10.40 12.58
N THR A 420 4.72 9.78 13.25
CA THR A 420 5.56 10.43 14.27
C THR A 420 7.08 10.27 14.02
N ASN A 421 7.43 9.63 12.91
CA ASN A 421 8.77 9.49 12.38
C ASN A 421 8.78 9.88 10.90
N GLN A 422 9.97 10.12 10.36
CA GLN A 422 10.19 10.39 8.95
C GLN A 422 11.44 9.65 8.49
N TRP A 423 11.55 9.44 7.18
CA TRP A 423 12.64 8.72 6.57
C TRP A 423 13.22 9.52 5.40
N ASN A 424 14.48 9.23 5.08
CA ASN A 424 15.13 9.67 3.86
C ASN A 424 15.40 8.44 3.01
N PHE A 425 14.61 8.27 1.96
CA PHE A 425 14.78 7.19 0.99
C PHE A 425 15.73 7.63 -0.12
N GLU A 426 16.87 6.96 -0.26
CA GLU A 426 17.72 7.16 -1.44
C GLU A 426 16.96 6.70 -2.69
N VAL A 427 17.14 7.40 -3.82
CA VAL A 427 16.35 7.19 -5.06
C VAL A 427 17.25 7.16 -6.30
N THR A 428 18.49 6.73 -6.17
CA THR A 428 19.47 6.70 -7.26
C THR A 428 19.08 5.73 -8.39
N SER A 429 18.72 4.49 -8.07
CA SER A 429 18.15 3.49 -8.98
C SER A 429 16.81 3.94 -9.53
N MET A 430 15.94 4.55 -8.72
CA MET A 430 14.71 5.18 -9.22
C MET A 430 15.00 6.27 -10.26
N ARG A 431 15.96 7.17 -10.03
CA ARG A 431 16.37 8.20 -11.00
C ARG A 431 16.95 7.57 -12.27
N SER A 432 17.72 6.48 -12.14
CA SER A 432 18.22 5.73 -13.30
C SER A 432 17.08 5.14 -14.12
N LEU A 433 16.09 4.54 -13.45
CA LEU A 433 14.90 3.98 -14.08
C LEU A 433 14.09 5.07 -14.79
N THR A 434 13.85 6.21 -14.14
CA THR A 434 13.16 7.36 -14.73
C THR A 434 13.82 7.82 -16.02
N LYS A 435 15.16 7.97 -16.02
CA LYS A 435 15.90 8.36 -17.23
C LYS A 435 15.75 7.32 -18.35
N ALA A 436 15.90 6.04 -18.02
CA ALA A 436 15.74 4.96 -19.00
C ALA A 436 14.32 4.95 -19.61
N VAL A 437 13.29 5.12 -18.78
CA VAL A 437 11.90 5.21 -19.23
C VAL A 437 11.68 6.42 -20.13
N GLN A 438 12.21 7.60 -19.77
CA GLN A 438 12.09 8.81 -20.58
C GLN A 438 12.82 8.72 -21.93
N MET A 439 13.85 7.88 -22.03
CA MET A 439 14.58 7.64 -23.28
C MET A 439 13.88 6.64 -24.21
N ALA A 440 12.99 5.79 -23.68
CA ALA A 440 12.21 4.85 -24.49
C ALA A 440 11.07 5.56 -25.24
N ASN A 441 10.80 5.16 -26.47
CA ASN A 441 9.82 5.77 -27.36
C ASN A 441 8.38 5.67 -26.83
N ASP A 442 8.03 4.58 -26.14
CA ASP A 442 6.73 4.38 -25.49
C ASP A 442 6.77 4.70 -23.99
N GLY A 443 7.83 5.36 -23.52
CA GLY A 443 8.08 5.69 -22.12
C GLY A 443 6.98 6.52 -21.47
N GLU A 444 6.29 7.37 -22.23
CA GLU A 444 5.14 8.16 -21.76
C GLU A 444 3.99 7.29 -21.24
N HIS A 445 3.85 6.06 -21.74
CA HIS A 445 2.86 5.12 -21.25
C HIS A 445 3.28 4.49 -19.92
N PHE A 446 4.54 4.56 -19.53
CA PHE A 446 5.06 3.94 -18.30
C PHE A 446 5.70 4.96 -17.35
N ASP A 447 5.18 6.19 -17.36
CA ASP A 447 5.70 7.30 -16.55
C ASP A 447 5.80 6.95 -15.06
N VAL A 448 7.00 7.10 -14.51
CA VAL A 448 7.36 6.85 -13.09
C VAL A 448 7.78 8.12 -12.36
N ASP A 449 7.84 9.27 -13.04
CA ASP A 449 8.35 10.51 -12.48
C ASP A 449 7.21 11.34 -11.87
N ILE A 450 7.24 11.45 -10.53
CA ILE A 450 6.29 12.24 -9.74
C ILE A 450 6.91 13.56 -9.24
N SER A 451 8.00 14.02 -9.85
CA SER A 451 8.58 15.32 -9.57
C SER A 451 7.64 16.45 -10.00
N GLU A 452 7.76 17.59 -9.33
CA GLU A 452 7.02 18.80 -9.72
C GLU A 452 7.38 19.25 -11.14
N ASN A 453 8.64 19.06 -11.54
CA ASN A 453 9.13 19.38 -12.88
C ASN A 453 8.48 18.52 -13.98
N ASN A 454 8.02 17.30 -13.65
CA ASN A 454 7.24 16.45 -14.55
C ASN A 454 5.72 16.74 -14.48
N GLY A 455 5.33 17.86 -13.87
CA GLY A 455 3.94 18.31 -13.80
C GLY A 455 3.09 17.70 -12.68
N PHE A 456 3.68 16.92 -11.77
CA PHE A 456 2.96 16.40 -10.61
C PHE A 456 2.68 17.51 -9.59
N LYS A 457 1.40 17.75 -9.29
CA LYS A 457 0.95 18.74 -8.30
C LYS A 457 0.13 18.10 -7.19
N TRP A 458 0.56 18.29 -5.95
CA TRP A 458 -0.14 17.77 -4.78
C TRP A 458 -1.58 18.29 -4.65
N ASP A 459 -1.84 19.54 -5.01
CA ASP A 459 -3.19 20.12 -4.93
C ASP A 459 -4.18 19.38 -5.85
N ASP A 460 -3.81 19.15 -7.12
CA ASP A 460 -4.62 18.39 -8.08
C ASP A 460 -4.74 16.91 -7.69
N TYR A 461 -3.65 16.32 -7.20
CA TYR A 461 -3.63 14.93 -6.77
C TYR A 461 -4.56 14.69 -5.58
N VAL A 462 -4.48 15.52 -4.53
CA VAL A 462 -5.33 15.38 -3.34
C VAL A 462 -6.80 15.66 -3.68
N LYS A 463 -7.08 16.60 -4.58
CA LYS A 463 -8.45 16.81 -5.11
C LYS A 463 -9.01 15.52 -5.71
N ASN A 464 -8.27 14.92 -6.63
CA ASN A 464 -8.68 13.68 -7.30
C ASN A 464 -8.76 12.49 -6.33
N PHE A 465 -7.88 12.42 -5.33
CA PHE A 465 -7.96 11.44 -4.26
C PHE A 465 -9.28 11.56 -3.47
N ILE A 466 -9.70 12.77 -3.07
CA ILE A 466 -10.95 12.98 -2.34
C ILE A 466 -12.18 12.66 -3.20
N LEU A 467 -12.18 13.09 -4.47
CA LEU A 467 -13.22 12.72 -5.44
C LEU A 467 -13.26 11.20 -5.67
N GLY A 468 -12.10 10.57 -5.72
CA GLY A 468 -11.92 9.13 -5.84
C GLY A 468 -12.50 8.35 -4.67
N VAL A 469 -12.19 8.76 -3.43
CA VAL A 469 -12.81 8.19 -2.22
C VAL A 469 -14.33 8.32 -2.28
N ARG A 470 -14.83 9.50 -2.66
CA ARG A 470 -16.27 9.75 -2.80
C ARG A 470 -16.91 8.79 -3.82
N GLN A 471 -16.34 8.67 -5.01
CA GLN A 471 -16.90 7.89 -6.10
C GLN A 471 -16.71 6.37 -5.91
N PHE A 472 -15.50 5.92 -5.61
CA PHE A 472 -15.14 4.50 -5.65
C PHE A 472 -15.31 3.78 -4.32
N ILE A 473 -15.10 4.47 -3.21
CA ILE A 473 -15.25 3.88 -1.86
C ILE A 473 -16.67 4.12 -1.33
N LEU A 474 -17.10 5.38 -1.29
CA LEU A 474 -18.40 5.75 -0.73
C LEU A 474 -19.56 5.52 -1.71
N LYS A 475 -19.28 5.20 -2.99
CA LYS A 475 -20.29 5.01 -4.04
C LYS A 475 -21.26 6.21 -4.12
N ASP A 476 -20.67 7.40 -4.05
CA ASP A 476 -21.40 8.66 -4.02
C ASP A 476 -20.96 9.53 -5.21
N ASP A 477 -21.74 9.51 -6.27
CA ASP A 477 -21.45 10.29 -7.47
C ASP A 477 -21.73 11.79 -7.26
N LEU A 478 -21.39 12.61 -8.27
CA LEU A 478 -21.50 14.07 -8.18
C LEU A 478 -22.94 14.59 -8.17
N SER A 479 -23.95 13.77 -8.54
CA SER A 479 -25.36 14.19 -8.49
C SER A 479 -25.82 14.57 -7.09
N SER A 480 -25.24 13.96 -6.04
CA SER A 480 -25.61 14.25 -4.64
C SER A 480 -24.90 15.48 -4.06
N LEU A 481 -24.00 16.13 -4.82
CA LEU A 481 -23.12 17.18 -4.32
C LEU A 481 -23.88 18.38 -3.74
N ASN A 482 -24.96 18.82 -4.41
CA ASN A 482 -25.77 19.95 -3.94
C ASN A 482 -26.45 19.65 -2.59
N GLN A 483 -27.01 18.44 -2.44
CA GLN A 483 -27.59 17.98 -1.19
C GLN A 483 -26.53 17.90 -0.08
N ALA A 484 -25.35 17.38 -0.41
CA ALA A 484 -24.25 17.25 0.53
C ALA A 484 -23.70 18.61 0.99
N ARG A 485 -23.60 19.61 0.10
CA ARG A 485 -23.24 20.99 0.45
C ARG A 485 -24.26 21.65 1.36
N SER A 486 -25.56 21.46 1.10
CA SER A 486 -26.63 21.95 1.98
C SER A 486 -26.53 21.33 3.39
N LYS A 487 -26.29 20.01 3.47
CA LYS A 487 -26.04 19.31 4.74
C LYS A 487 -24.79 19.85 5.44
N LEU A 488 -23.70 20.06 4.70
CA LEU A 488 -22.45 20.60 5.23
C LEU A 488 -22.65 22.00 5.82
N ASN A 489 -23.41 22.87 5.16
CA ASN A 489 -23.74 24.21 5.67
C ASN A 489 -24.52 24.17 6.99
N ARG A 490 -25.45 23.22 7.14
CA ARG A 490 -26.15 23.00 8.43
C ARG A 490 -25.17 22.56 9.52
N LEU A 491 -24.28 21.63 9.19
CA LEU A 491 -23.25 21.15 10.11
C LEU A 491 -22.26 22.26 10.51
N TYR A 492 -21.93 23.17 9.59
CA TYR A 492 -21.11 24.34 9.87
C TYR A 492 -21.76 25.23 10.93
N TRP A 493 -23.01 25.64 10.72
CA TRP A 493 -23.73 26.49 11.68
C TRP A 493 -23.95 25.77 13.01
N PHE A 494 -24.27 24.47 12.99
CA PHE A 494 -24.34 23.67 14.20
C PHE A 494 -23.02 23.71 14.99
N GLN A 495 -21.87 23.52 14.32
CA GLN A 495 -20.58 23.59 14.97
C GLN A 495 -20.29 25.00 15.53
N LYS A 496 -20.61 26.06 14.79
CA LYS A 496 -20.43 27.44 15.26
C LYS A 496 -21.28 27.75 16.48
N MET A 497 -22.54 27.32 16.50
CA MET A 497 -23.42 27.44 17.66
C MET A 497 -22.86 26.66 18.85
N LEU A 498 -22.39 25.42 18.63
CA LEU A 498 -21.77 24.61 19.69
C LEU A 498 -20.54 25.31 20.28
N HIS A 499 -19.64 25.83 19.44
CA HIS A 499 -18.47 26.58 19.91
C HIS A 499 -18.85 27.84 20.69
N MET A 500 -19.87 28.58 20.24
CA MET A 500 -20.36 29.76 20.94
C MET A 500 -20.96 29.39 22.30
N MET A 501 -21.77 28.32 22.38
CA MET A 501 -22.31 27.81 23.64
C MET A 501 -21.19 27.38 24.60
N THR A 502 -20.20 26.63 24.11
CA THR A 502 -19.04 26.22 24.93
C THR A 502 -18.27 27.45 25.42
N PHE A 503 -18.02 28.45 24.58
CA PHE A 503 -17.36 29.69 24.96
C PHE A 503 -18.14 30.43 26.06
N CYS A 504 -19.46 30.58 25.92
CA CYS A 504 -20.30 31.19 26.95
C CYS A 504 -20.26 30.44 28.28
N VAL A 505 -20.32 29.10 28.26
CA VAL A 505 -20.24 28.27 29.48
C VAL A 505 -18.90 28.41 30.17
N VAL A 506 -17.79 28.30 29.42
CA VAL A 506 -16.43 28.44 29.97
C VAL A 506 -16.22 29.84 30.54
N THR A 507 -16.67 30.88 29.84
CA THR A 507 -16.56 32.28 30.31
C THR A 507 -17.36 32.47 31.60
N LYS A 508 -18.59 31.94 31.67
CA LYS A 508 -19.42 32.00 32.89
C LYS A 508 -18.76 31.27 34.07
N MET A 509 -18.18 30.08 33.84
CA MET A 509 -17.44 29.34 34.86
C MET A 509 -16.22 30.12 35.35
N ALA A 510 -15.41 30.67 34.44
CA ALA A 510 -14.24 31.47 34.80
C ALA A 510 -14.63 32.72 35.62
N LEU A 511 -15.68 33.43 35.22
CA LEU A 511 -16.21 34.57 35.98
C LEU A 511 -16.69 34.17 37.37
N SER A 512 -17.35 33.01 37.52
CA SER A 512 -17.81 32.53 38.82
C SER A 512 -16.65 32.19 39.77
N VAL A 513 -15.55 31.62 39.24
CA VAL A 513 -14.34 31.33 40.01
C VAL A 513 -13.63 32.62 40.43
N LEU A 514 -13.52 33.59 39.51
CA LEU A 514 -12.94 34.90 39.81
C LEU A 514 -13.74 35.64 40.89
N MET A 515 -15.07 35.68 40.77
CA MET A 515 -15.94 36.28 41.80
C MET A 515 -15.80 35.58 43.16
N ALA A 516 -15.73 34.25 43.17
CA ALA A 516 -15.51 33.48 44.40
C ALA A 516 -14.12 33.69 45.02
N SER A 517 -13.10 33.98 44.22
CA SER A 517 -11.76 34.33 44.70
C SER A 517 -11.71 35.76 45.25
N MET A 518 -12.37 36.71 44.58
CA MET A 518 -12.47 38.09 45.05
C MET A 518 -13.23 38.18 46.37
N SER A 519 -14.32 37.42 46.52
CA SER A 519 -15.09 37.40 47.77
C SER A 519 -14.31 36.80 48.95
N ARG A 520 -13.43 35.81 48.71
CA ARG A 520 -12.52 35.28 49.75
C ARG A 520 -11.46 36.30 50.16
N ASN A 521 -10.86 37.00 49.21
CA ASN A 521 -9.84 38.01 49.52
C ASN A 521 -10.41 39.24 50.25
N THR A 522 -11.70 39.57 50.06
CA THR A 522 -12.40 40.61 50.84
C THR A 522 -12.83 40.16 52.24
N LEU A 523 -12.74 38.87 52.57
CA LEU A 523 -13.03 38.33 53.91
C LEU A 523 -11.76 38.16 54.77
N GLU A 524 -10.56 38.28 54.17
CA GLU A 524 -9.26 38.22 54.85
C GLU A 524 -8.62 39.60 55.09
N LEU A 525 -9.29 40.68 54.67
CA LEU A 525 -9.01 42.09 54.99
C LEU A 525 -10.08 42.61 55.94
#